data_AF-A0A2S7Y109-F1
#
_entry.id   AF-A0A2S7Y109-F1
#
_cell.length_a   1.000
_cell.length_b   1.000
_cell.length_c   1.000
_cell.angle_alpha   90.00
_cell.angle_beta   90.00
_cell.angle_gamma   90.00
#
_symmetry.space_group_name_H-M   'P 1'
#
loop_
_entity.id
_entity.type
_entity.pdbx_description
1 polymer ?
#
loop_
_entity_poly.entity_id
_entity_poly.type
_entity_poly.pdbx_seq_one_letter_code
_entity_poly.pdbx_strand_id
1 'polypeptide(L)'
;MMGFAGSGTAKVDPACAVCQAPASQLCGCEAHALEVALSQAENLHFPPAMRSIRSWVRRNARDYILGYFHTLSEPCKDAYALHLDTIKATCLARSAPSSPGSGSSSGSGNNNNNTNVHVARARAEYHRNIDRAWALAVKRYPEVLNHFYSLARITLPGDDDPAMKRVPGFDRPPKGGDKRQRADRRKPPVRSRYGHTPPSPQFPAPPQFPMTPQFPMTPASSKAPPPMPHMPPPPPPPHVAHWQTPPPSPP
;
A
#
# COMPACT_ATOMS: atom_id res chain seq x y z
N MET A 1 -2.83 70.25 33.54
CA MET A 1 -3.66 69.08 33.22
C MET A 1 -3.52 68.80 31.73
N MET A 2 -2.67 67.85 31.33
CA MET A 2 -2.53 67.44 29.94
C MET A 2 -3.36 66.16 29.77
N GLY A 3 -4.45 66.28 29.01
CA GLY A 3 -5.31 65.15 28.67
C GLY A 3 -4.64 64.28 27.63
N PHE A 4 -4.37 63.02 27.97
CA PHE A 4 -4.00 62.00 27.02
C PHE A 4 -5.24 61.58 26.23
N ALA A 5 -5.35 62.05 24.99
CA ALA A 5 -6.28 61.50 24.02
C ALA A 5 -5.78 60.11 23.63
N GLY A 6 -6.39 59.07 24.20
CA GLY A 6 -6.18 57.70 23.76
C GLY A 6 -6.68 57.54 22.33
N SER A 7 -5.76 57.30 21.40
CA SER A 7 -6.07 56.88 20.03
C SER A 7 -6.67 55.48 20.08
N GLY A 8 -7.99 55.41 20.24
CA GLY A 8 -8.75 54.16 20.18
C GLY A 8 -8.87 53.70 18.74
N THR A 9 -8.14 52.66 18.37
CA THR A 9 -8.39 51.95 17.10
C THR A 9 -9.77 51.31 17.17
N ALA A 10 -10.70 51.79 16.33
CA ALA A 10 -12.03 51.20 16.22
C ALA A 10 -11.90 49.74 15.74
N LYS A 11 -12.16 48.77 16.63
CA LYS A 11 -12.26 47.36 16.26
C LYS A 11 -13.59 47.17 15.53
N VAL A 12 -13.52 46.91 14.24
CA VAL A 12 -14.67 46.54 13.41
C VAL A 12 -14.59 45.04 13.20
N ASP A 13 -15.63 44.31 13.60
CA ASP A 13 -15.72 42.89 13.32
C ASP A 13 -16.11 42.68 11.84
N PRO A 14 -15.37 41.83 11.10
CA PRO A 14 -15.66 41.60 9.69
C PRO A 14 -16.96 40.82 9.53
N ALA A 15 -17.67 41.08 8.43
CA ALA A 15 -18.73 40.18 7.97
C ALA A 15 -18.12 38.89 7.41
N CYS A 16 -18.89 37.81 7.41
CA CYS A 16 -18.47 36.52 6.86
C CYS A 16 -18.04 36.67 5.40
N ALA A 17 -16.83 36.22 5.06
CA ALA A 17 -16.25 36.31 3.72
C ALA A 17 -17.03 35.49 2.68
N VAL A 18 -17.81 34.49 3.11
CA VAL A 18 -18.57 33.60 2.22
C VAL A 18 -19.99 34.12 1.98
N CYS A 19 -20.74 34.44 3.03
CA CYS A 19 -22.16 34.81 2.93
C CYS A 19 -22.46 36.28 3.28
N GLN A 20 -21.45 37.05 3.69
CA GLN A 20 -21.54 38.46 4.08
C GLN A 20 -22.45 38.74 5.30
N ALA A 21 -22.80 37.71 6.08
CA ALA A 21 -23.52 37.86 7.34
C ALA A 21 -22.66 38.63 8.37
N PRO A 22 -23.27 39.47 9.24
CA PRO A 22 -22.53 40.18 10.27
C PRO A 22 -21.94 39.22 11.31
N ALA A 23 -20.84 39.61 11.96
CA ALA A 23 -20.15 38.78 12.95
C ALA A 23 -21.07 38.32 14.09
N SER A 24 -22.06 39.12 14.47
CA SER A 24 -23.06 38.80 15.50
C SER A 24 -23.91 37.57 15.17
N GLN A 25 -24.00 37.18 13.89
CA GLN A 25 -24.78 36.03 13.45
C GLN A 25 -24.03 34.70 13.58
N LEU A 26 -22.70 34.73 13.77
CA LEU A 26 -21.87 33.54 14.06
C LEU A 26 -22.15 32.35 13.12
N CYS A 27 -22.26 32.62 11.81
CA CYS A 27 -22.51 31.55 10.83
C CYS A 27 -21.29 30.64 10.63
N GLY A 28 -21.49 29.36 10.31
CA GLY A 28 -20.42 28.38 10.12
C GLY A 28 -19.75 28.33 8.74
N CYS A 29 -20.02 29.30 7.85
CA CYS A 29 -19.62 29.21 6.45
C CYS A 29 -18.10 29.21 6.22
N GLU A 30 -17.34 30.03 6.95
CA GLU A 30 -15.88 30.10 6.82
C GLU A 30 -15.19 28.85 7.36
N ALA A 31 -15.66 28.33 8.49
CA ALA A 31 -15.19 27.06 9.05
C ALA A 31 -15.43 25.92 8.05
N HIS A 32 -16.64 25.85 7.47
CA HIS A 32 -16.93 24.85 6.44
C HIS A 32 -16.05 25.01 5.19
N ALA A 33 -15.81 26.24 4.73
CA ALA A 33 -14.92 26.50 3.61
C ALA A 33 -13.48 26.04 3.88
N LEU A 34 -12.99 26.21 5.12
CA LEU A 34 -11.69 25.70 5.54
C LEU A 34 -11.65 24.16 5.50
N GLU A 35 -12.66 23.47 6.01
CA GLU A 35 -12.74 22.00 5.96
C GLU A 35 -12.72 21.47 4.52
N VAL A 36 -13.44 22.14 3.61
CA VAL A 36 -13.41 21.79 2.18
C VAL A 36 -12.01 22.01 1.59
N ALA A 37 -11.35 23.13 1.91
CA ALA A 37 -10.00 23.41 1.45
C ALA A 37 -8.98 22.40 1.98
N LEU A 38 -9.10 21.98 3.26
CA LEU A 38 -8.29 20.91 3.85
C LEU A 38 -8.48 19.60 3.11
N SER A 39 -9.73 19.18 2.90
CA SER A 39 -10.02 17.94 2.16
C SER A 39 -9.45 17.96 0.74
N GLN A 40 -9.50 19.10 0.04
CA GLN A 40 -8.88 19.26 -1.27
C GLN A 40 -7.35 19.11 -1.20
N ALA A 41 -6.70 19.76 -0.23
CA ALA A 41 -5.26 19.66 -0.04
C ALA A 41 -4.82 18.23 0.33
N GLU A 42 -5.55 17.54 1.21
CA GLU A 42 -5.29 16.15 1.58
C GLU A 42 -5.36 15.23 0.37
N ASN A 43 -6.38 15.38 -0.48
CA ASN A 43 -6.54 14.60 -1.71
C ASN A 43 -5.40 14.82 -2.70
N LEU A 44 -4.75 15.99 -2.69
CA LEU A 44 -3.59 16.27 -3.53
C LEU A 44 -2.31 15.66 -2.95
N HIS A 45 -2.10 15.76 -1.64
CA HIS A 45 -0.81 15.46 -1.03
C HIS A 45 -0.69 14.05 -0.44
N PHE A 46 -1.75 13.49 0.15
CA PHE A 46 -1.67 12.19 0.83
C PHE A 46 -1.71 10.98 -0.11
N PRO A 47 -2.54 10.91 -1.17
CA PRO A 47 -2.58 9.75 -2.04
C PRO A 47 -1.25 9.42 -2.74
N PRO A 48 -0.47 10.39 -3.26
CA PRO A 48 0.86 10.11 -3.81
C PRO A 48 1.82 9.53 -2.78
N ALA A 49 1.85 10.08 -1.56
CA ALA A 49 2.69 9.58 -0.47
C ALA A 49 2.30 8.14 -0.08
N MET A 50 1.01 7.88 0.11
CA MET A 50 0.51 6.55 0.45
C MET A 50 0.80 5.51 -0.65
N ARG A 51 0.72 5.92 -1.93
CA ARG A 51 1.06 5.06 -3.07
C ARG A 51 2.54 4.67 -3.06
N SER A 52 3.42 5.62 -2.74
CA SER A 52 4.86 5.38 -2.60
C SER A 52 5.16 4.39 -1.47
N ILE A 53 4.55 4.60 -0.29
CA ILE A 53 4.69 3.69 0.86
C ILE A 53 4.20 2.28 0.48
N ARG A 54 2.99 2.16 -0.08
CA ARG A 54 2.42 0.87 -0.51
C ARG A 54 3.32 0.16 -1.52
N SER A 55 3.88 0.89 -2.49
CA SER A 55 4.77 0.33 -3.50
C SER A 55 6.05 -0.23 -2.86
N TRP A 56 6.64 0.52 -1.93
CA TRP A 56 7.81 0.10 -1.18
C TRP A 56 7.52 -1.13 -0.32
N VAL A 57 6.45 -1.11 0.48
CA VAL A 57 6.04 -2.25 1.33
C VAL A 57 5.81 -3.50 0.48
N ARG A 58 5.07 -3.39 -0.63
CA ARG A 58 4.80 -4.52 -1.52
C ARG A 58 6.07 -5.15 -2.07
N ARG A 59 7.06 -4.34 -2.47
CA ARG A 59 8.35 -4.83 -2.98
C ARG A 59 9.08 -5.64 -1.90
N ASN A 60 9.30 -5.04 -0.73
CA ASN A 60 10.03 -5.69 0.36
C ASN A 60 9.31 -6.94 0.89
N ALA A 61 7.98 -6.89 1.01
CA ALA A 61 7.19 -8.05 1.42
C ALA A 61 7.28 -9.19 0.41
N ARG A 62 7.24 -8.89 -0.89
CA ARG A 62 7.43 -9.89 -1.94
C ARG A 62 8.81 -10.54 -1.84
N ASP A 63 9.86 -9.74 -1.71
CA ASP A 63 11.24 -10.24 -1.67
C ASP A 63 11.46 -11.15 -0.45
N TYR A 64 10.93 -10.76 0.72
CA TYR A 64 10.95 -11.59 1.93
C TYR A 64 10.23 -12.93 1.74
N ILE A 65 9.01 -12.90 1.20
CA ILE A 65 8.18 -14.11 1.03
C ILE A 65 8.81 -15.08 0.03
N LEU A 66 9.40 -14.55 -1.05
CA LEU A 66 10.16 -15.37 -2.01
C LEU A 66 11.40 -15.99 -1.37
N GLY A 67 12.17 -15.22 -0.60
CA GLY A 67 13.32 -15.75 0.15
C GLY A 67 12.91 -16.87 1.11
N TYR A 68 11.84 -16.67 1.87
CA TYR A 68 11.31 -17.68 2.79
C TYR A 68 10.80 -18.93 2.04
N PHE A 69 10.13 -18.77 0.90
CA PHE A 69 9.74 -19.89 0.05
C PHE A 69 10.95 -20.69 -0.46
N HIS A 70 12.05 -20.03 -0.83
CA HIS A 70 13.27 -20.72 -1.24
C HIS A 70 13.83 -21.59 -0.10
N THR A 71 13.90 -21.07 1.12
CA THR A 71 14.31 -21.85 2.31
C THR A 71 13.42 -23.07 2.55
N LEU A 72 12.10 -22.96 2.33
CA LEU A 72 11.19 -24.10 2.49
C LEU A 72 11.27 -25.12 1.34
N SER A 73 11.52 -24.64 0.12
CA SER A 73 11.50 -25.48 -1.09
C SER A 73 12.83 -26.15 -1.39
N GLU A 74 13.95 -25.64 -0.86
CA GLU A 74 15.29 -26.25 -1.01
C GLU A 74 15.31 -27.72 -0.54
N PRO A 75 14.91 -28.07 0.70
CA PRO A 75 14.89 -29.46 1.13
C PRO A 75 13.97 -30.36 0.29
N CYS A 76 12.91 -29.80 -0.29
CA CYS A 76 12.00 -30.54 -1.16
C CYS A 76 12.70 -30.96 -2.47
N LYS A 77 13.59 -30.13 -3.00
CA LYS A 77 14.39 -30.43 -4.20
C LYS A 77 15.38 -31.56 -3.92
N ASP A 78 16.06 -31.50 -2.78
CA ASP A 78 17.02 -32.52 -2.37
C ASP A 78 16.33 -33.87 -2.14
N ALA A 79 15.18 -33.87 -1.47
CA ALA A 79 14.38 -35.07 -1.25
C ALA A 79 13.92 -35.71 -2.57
N TYR A 80 13.51 -34.89 -3.56
CA TYR A 80 13.13 -35.39 -4.87
C TYR A 80 14.33 -35.98 -5.63
N ALA A 81 15.49 -35.34 -5.59
CA ALA A 81 16.71 -35.87 -6.21
C ALA A 81 17.10 -37.24 -5.62
N LEU A 82 17.10 -37.36 -4.29
CA LEU A 82 17.36 -38.61 -3.58
C LEU A 82 16.33 -39.70 -3.93
N HIS A 83 15.05 -39.34 -4.05
CA HIS A 83 14.00 -40.27 -4.44
C HIS A 83 14.22 -40.80 -5.86
N LEU A 84 14.63 -39.94 -6.80
CA LEU A 84 14.98 -40.37 -8.16
C LEU A 84 16.18 -41.34 -8.15
N ASP A 85 17.20 -41.07 -7.35
CA ASP A 85 18.37 -41.97 -7.26
C ASP A 85 18.02 -43.31 -6.62
N THR A 86 17.12 -43.32 -5.65
CA THR A 86 16.55 -44.54 -5.06
C THR A 86 15.79 -45.35 -6.10
N ILE A 87 14.97 -44.71 -6.94
CA ILE A 87 14.25 -45.38 -8.04
C ILE A 87 15.25 -46.00 -9.01
N LYS A 88 16.29 -45.26 -9.43
CA LYS A 88 17.34 -45.78 -10.33
C LYS A 88 18.06 -46.98 -9.73
N ALA A 89 18.50 -46.88 -8.48
CA ALA A 89 19.19 -47.96 -7.77
C ALA A 89 18.32 -49.22 -7.66
N THR A 90 17.03 -49.06 -7.33
CA THR A 90 16.06 -50.17 -7.25
C THR A 90 15.87 -50.85 -8.60
N CYS A 91 15.82 -50.07 -9.69
CA CYS A 91 15.69 -50.61 -11.05
C CYS A 91 16.94 -51.40 -11.47
N LEU A 92 18.13 -50.89 -11.15
CA LEU A 92 19.40 -51.56 -11.43
C LEU A 92 19.51 -52.89 -10.65
N ALA A 93 19.17 -52.87 -9.36
CA ALA A 93 19.18 -54.07 -8.52
C ALA A 93 18.22 -55.16 -9.02
N ARG A 94 17.01 -54.78 -9.47
CA ARG A 94 16.02 -55.71 -10.03
C ARG A 94 16.41 -56.27 -11.41
N SER A 95 17.27 -55.56 -12.13
CA SER A 95 17.76 -55.97 -13.46
C SER A 95 19.01 -56.83 -13.40
N ALA A 96 19.65 -56.95 -12.23
CA ALA A 96 20.82 -57.81 -12.04
C ALA A 96 20.41 -59.30 -12.14
N PRO A 97 21.19 -60.14 -12.83
CA PRO A 97 20.85 -61.55 -12.99
C PRO A 97 20.86 -62.26 -11.63
N SER A 98 19.69 -62.73 -11.20
CA SER A 98 19.61 -63.77 -10.19
C SER A 98 20.27 -65.03 -10.79
N SER A 99 21.04 -65.76 -9.97
CA SER A 99 21.80 -66.97 -10.34
C SER A 99 21.18 -67.89 -11.41
N PRO A 100 22.03 -68.60 -12.18
CA PRO A 100 21.64 -69.27 -13.41
C PRO A 100 20.79 -70.51 -13.10
N GLY A 101 19.51 -70.46 -13.47
CA GLY A 101 18.67 -71.65 -13.34
C GLY A 101 17.19 -71.41 -13.47
N SER A 102 16.72 -70.58 -14.41
CA SER A 102 15.36 -70.67 -14.95
C SER A 102 15.23 -69.77 -16.16
N GLY A 103 15.16 -70.39 -17.34
CA GLY A 103 14.86 -69.70 -18.59
C GLY A 103 13.43 -69.17 -18.55
N SER A 104 13.29 -67.85 -18.62
CA SER A 104 12.02 -67.21 -18.96
C SER A 104 12.32 -65.92 -19.71
N SER A 105 12.54 -66.08 -21.02
CA SER A 105 12.66 -65.03 -22.00
C SER A 105 11.29 -64.42 -22.29
N SER A 106 10.77 -63.57 -21.42
CA SER A 106 9.61 -62.70 -21.70
C SER A 106 9.43 -61.69 -20.58
N GLY A 107 9.75 -60.41 -20.80
CA GLY A 107 9.38 -59.38 -19.83
C GLY A 107 10.13 -58.04 -19.84
N SER A 108 10.93 -57.72 -20.87
CA SER A 108 11.69 -56.44 -20.88
C SER A 108 10.78 -55.18 -20.90
N GLY A 109 9.54 -55.30 -21.38
CA GLY A 109 8.58 -54.18 -21.44
C GLY A 109 7.98 -53.74 -20.10
N ASN A 110 7.87 -54.63 -19.10
CA ASN A 110 7.19 -54.34 -17.83
C ASN A 110 8.05 -53.49 -16.87
N ASN A 111 9.38 -53.62 -16.93
CA ASN A 111 10.28 -52.88 -16.04
C ASN A 111 10.29 -51.38 -16.34
N ASN A 112 10.29 -50.98 -17.62
CA ASN A 112 10.26 -49.57 -18.01
C ASN A 112 8.94 -48.89 -17.61
N ASN A 113 7.81 -49.60 -17.74
CA ASN A 113 6.51 -49.08 -17.33
C ASN A 113 6.44 -48.86 -15.81
N ASN A 114 6.96 -49.81 -15.02
CA ASN A 114 7.00 -49.70 -13.56
C ASN A 114 7.88 -48.52 -13.10
N THR A 115 9.06 -48.34 -13.69
CA THR A 115 9.93 -47.18 -13.42
C THR A 115 9.23 -45.86 -13.71
N ASN A 116 8.52 -45.77 -14.83
CA ASN A 116 7.77 -44.56 -15.19
C ASN A 116 6.67 -44.24 -14.17
N VAL A 117 5.97 -45.25 -13.65
CA VAL A 117 4.96 -45.08 -12.58
C VAL A 117 5.61 -44.56 -11.29
N HIS A 118 6.77 -45.11 -10.91
CA HIS A 118 7.50 -44.64 -9.72
C HIS A 118 7.99 -43.19 -9.87
N VAL A 119 8.54 -42.83 -11.04
CA VAL A 119 8.97 -41.44 -11.33
C VAL A 119 7.78 -40.49 -11.35
N ALA A 120 6.65 -40.90 -11.95
CA ALA A 120 5.43 -40.09 -11.97
C ALA A 120 4.90 -39.83 -10.55
N ARG A 121 4.92 -40.85 -9.68
CA ARG A 121 4.55 -40.71 -8.26
C ARG A 121 5.49 -39.75 -7.52
N ALA A 122 6.80 -39.91 -7.69
CA ALA A 122 7.80 -39.03 -7.06
C ALA A 122 7.62 -37.57 -7.49
N ARG A 123 7.31 -37.33 -8.77
CA ARG A 123 7.01 -35.98 -9.27
C ARG A 123 5.75 -35.40 -8.65
N ALA A 124 4.67 -36.19 -8.55
CA ALA A 124 3.43 -35.74 -7.95
C ALA A 124 3.61 -35.37 -6.46
N GLU A 125 4.41 -36.14 -5.73
CA GLU A 125 4.77 -35.85 -4.35
C GLU A 125 5.62 -34.57 -4.22
N TYR A 126 6.63 -34.41 -5.08
CA TYR A 126 7.44 -33.20 -5.14
C TYR A 126 6.58 -31.95 -5.39
N HIS A 127 5.66 -31.99 -6.35
CA HIS A 127 4.75 -30.88 -6.61
C HIS A 127 3.90 -30.53 -5.37
N ARG A 128 3.32 -31.53 -4.69
CA ARG A 128 2.54 -31.29 -3.46
C ARG A 128 3.38 -30.64 -2.35
N ASN A 129 4.65 -31.02 -2.24
CA ASN A 129 5.56 -30.43 -1.25
C ASN A 129 5.90 -28.98 -1.59
N ILE A 130 6.12 -28.66 -2.86
CA ILE A 130 6.31 -27.29 -3.34
C ILE A 130 5.05 -26.44 -3.12
N ASP A 131 3.87 -26.98 -3.45
CA ASP A 131 2.59 -26.29 -3.22
C ASP A 131 2.38 -26.00 -1.73
N ARG A 132 2.72 -26.95 -0.85
CA ARG A 132 2.68 -26.76 0.60
C ARG A 132 3.67 -25.69 1.07
N ALA A 133 4.91 -25.70 0.55
CA ALA A 133 5.90 -24.68 0.87
C ALA A 133 5.43 -23.27 0.44
N TRP A 134 4.83 -23.16 -0.74
CA TRP A 134 4.26 -21.91 -1.22
C TRP A 134 3.08 -21.43 -0.36
N ALA A 135 2.16 -22.33 -0.02
CA ALA A 135 1.02 -22.01 0.85
C ALA A 135 1.48 -21.53 2.24
N LEU A 136 2.52 -22.15 2.81
CA LEU A 136 3.11 -21.71 4.08
C LEU A 136 3.76 -20.33 3.96
N ALA A 137 4.46 -20.04 2.86
CA ALA A 137 5.07 -18.74 2.64
C ALA A 137 4.01 -17.63 2.53
N VAL A 138 2.99 -17.83 1.70
CA VAL A 138 1.89 -16.87 1.48
C VAL A 138 1.09 -16.57 2.74
N LYS A 139 0.91 -17.56 3.63
CA LYS A 139 0.23 -17.36 4.91
C LYS A 139 0.86 -16.30 5.81
N ARG A 140 2.13 -15.95 5.59
CA ARG A 140 2.85 -14.94 6.38
C ARG A 140 2.65 -13.49 5.91
N TYR A 141 1.84 -13.27 4.87
CA TYR A 141 1.60 -11.90 4.38
C TYR A 141 1.12 -10.93 5.47
N PRO A 142 0.18 -11.26 6.36
CA PRO A 142 -0.29 -10.32 7.37
C PRO A 142 0.83 -9.79 8.26
N GLU A 143 1.66 -10.66 8.82
CA GLU A 143 2.75 -10.30 9.74
C GLU A 143 3.86 -9.54 9.01
N VAL A 144 4.21 -9.99 7.80
CA VAL A 144 5.26 -9.36 6.98
C VAL A 144 4.84 -7.96 6.53
N LEU A 145 3.60 -7.80 6.09
CA LEU A 145 3.05 -6.49 5.73
C LEU A 145 3.01 -5.57 6.95
N ASN A 146 2.54 -6.07 8.11
CA ASN A 146 2.52 -5.30 9.34
C ASN A 146 3.92 -4.82 9.74
N HIS A 147 4.93 -5.69 9.67
CA HIS A 147 6.32 -5.31 9.92
C HIS A 147 6.78 -4.17 9.01
N PHE A 148 6.64 -4.31 7.69
CA PHE A 148 7.10 -3.28 6.76
C PHE A 148 6.29 -1.98 6.85
N TYR A 149 4.99 -2.04 7.13
CA TYR A 149 4.20 -0.84 7.41
C TYR A 149 4.65 -0.14 8.69
N SER A 150 5.05 -0.87 9.73
CA SER A 150 5.57 -0.29 10.98
C SER A 150 6.88 0.48 10.81
N LEU A 151 7.64 0.19 9.74
CA LEU A 151 8.87 0.92 9.40
C LEU A 151 8.60 2.24 8.66
N ALA A 152 7.42 2.41 8.06
CA ALA A 152 7.07 3.64 7.36
C ALA A 152 6.81 4.76 8.38
N ARG A 153 7.66 5.78 8.38
CA ARG A 153 7.53 6.95 9.26
C ARG A 153 7.12 8.18 8.47
N ILE A 154 6.11 8.90 8.97
CA ILE A 154 5.75 10.23 8.52
C ILE A 154 6.20 11.20 9.60
N THR A 155 7.08 12.14 9.24
CA THR A 155 7.57 13.17 10.15
C THR A 155 6.92 14.49 9.78
N LEU A 156 6.31 15.14 10.76
CA LEU A 156 5.85 16.52 10.61
C LEU A 156 6.99 17.46 11.00
N PRO A 157 7.12 18.63 10.34
CA PRO A 157 8.00 19.68 10.82
C PRO A 157 7.60 20.12 12.24
N GLY A 158 8.57 20.47 13.08
CA GLY A 158 8.30 20.97 14.44
C GLY A 158 8.01 22.48 14.44
N ASP A 159 7.22 22.99 15.39
CA ASP A 159 6.61 24.35 15.39
C ASP A 159 7.55 25.51 15.04
N ASP A 160 8.84 25.39 15.36
CA ASP A 160 9.86 26.41 15.09
C ASP A 160 10.49 26.35 13.69
N ASP A 161 10.13 25.38 12.86
CA ASP A 161 10.68 25.17 11.52
C ASP A 161 10.45 26.41 10.63
N PRO A 162 11.49 26.95 9.97
CA PRO A 162 11.34 28.11 9.08
C PRO A 162 10.32 27.89 7.95
N ALA A 163 10.07 26.63 7.53
CA ALA A 163 9.04 26.29 6.57
C ALA A 163 7.61 26.56 7.06
N MET A 164 7.37 26.56 8.38
CA MET A 164 6.08 26.94 8.96
C MET A 164 5.90 28.45 9.08
N LYS A 165 6.99 29.22 9.13
CA LYS A 165 6.96 30.67 9.35
C LYS A 165 6.65 31.48 8.09
N ARG A 166 6.81 30.89 6.90
CA ARG A 166 6.54 31.54 5.62
C ARG A 166 5.97 30.55 4.62
N VAL A 167 4.75 30.80 4.16
CA VAL A 167 4.19 30.07 3.01
C VAL A 167 4.68 30.75 1.74
N PRO A 168 5.58 30.12 0.95
CA PRO A 168 6.17 30.77 -0.21
C PRO A 168 5.09 31.25 -1.19
N GLY A 169 5.13 32.54 -1.54
CA GLY A 169 4.20 33.14 -2.49
C GLY A 169 2.93 33.78 -1.90
N PHE A 170 2.64 33.58 -0.61
CA PHE A 170 1.44 34.15 0.05
C PHE A 170 1.75 35.31 1.00
N ASP A 171 3.01 35.47 1.44
CA ASP A 171 3.43 36.54 2.37
C ASP A 171 3.40 37.95 1.77
N ARG A 172 3.24 38.08 0.44
CA ARG A 172 3.21 39.38 -0.22
C ARG A 172 1.75 39.78 -0.47
N PRO A 173 1.19 40.76 0.27
CA PRO A 173 -0.07 41.36 -0.15
C PRO A 173 0.09 41.88 -1.59
N PRO A 174 -0.92 41.73 -2.46
CA PRO A 174 -0.87 42.29 -3.81
C PRO A 174 -0.44 43.75 -3.68
N LYS A 175 0.67 44.15 -4.31
CA LYS A 175 1.17 45.52 -4.25
C LYS A 175 0.03 46.45 -4.63
N GLY A 176 -0.53 47.13 -3.62
CA GLY A 176 -1.61 48.08 -3.79
C GLY A 176 -1.18 49.17 -4.75
N GLY A 177 -1.89 49.27 -5.87
CA GLY A 177 -1.92 50.45 -6.74
C GLY A 177 -0.65 50.67 -7.55
N ASP A 178 -0.57 50.03 -8.71
CA ASP A 178 0.07 50.67 -9.86
C ASP A 178 -0.75 51.92 -10.21
N LYS A 179 -0.39 53.06 -9.61
CA LYS A 179 -0.95 54.39 -9.90
C LYS A 179 -0.75 54.80 -11.37
N ARG A 180 -0.02 54.00 -12.15
CA ARG A 180 0.24 54.21 -13.58
C ARG A 180 -1.00 54.05 -14.47
N GLN A 181 -2.04 53.33 -14.06
CA GLN A 181 -3.28 53.26 -14.84
C GLN A 181 -4.24 54.44 -14.61
N ARG A 182 -4.00 55.30 -13.61
CA ARG A 182 -4.89 56.45 -13.34
C ARG A 182 -4.57 57.68 -14.18
N ALA A 183 -3.46 57.69 -14.92
CA ALA A 183 -3.06 58.80 -15.78
C ALA A 183 -3.67 58.75 -17.20
N ASP A 184 -4.21 57.61 -17.64
CA ASP A 184 -4.80 57.47 -18.99
C ASP A 184 -6.33 57.59 -19.01
N ARG A 185 -6.92 58.18 -17.96
CA ARG A 185 -8.37 58.41 -17.86
C ARG A 185 -8.76 59.89 -17.98
N ARG A 186 -7.95 60.68 -18.71
CA ARG A 186 -8.30 62.03 -19.20
C ARG A 186 -8.65 62.01 -20.70
N LYS A 187 -9.42 61.01 -21.14
CA LYS A 187 -10.18 61.10 -22.39
C LYS A 187 -11.65 60.82 -22.07
N PRO A 188 -12.58 61.72 -22.41
CA PRO A 188 -14.00 61.46 -22.20
C PRO A 188 -14.45 60.40 -23.19
N PRO A 189 -15.09 59.30 -22.76
CA PRO A 189 -15.73 58.41 -23.71
C PRO A 189 -17.04 59.07 -24.16
N VAL A 190 -17.12 59.23 -25.48
CA VAL A 190 -18.35 59.42 -26.24
C VAL A 190 -19.41 58.42 -25.76
N ARG A 191 -20.64 58.91 -25.64
CA ARG A 191 -21.87 58.11 -25.40
C ARG A 191 -21.79 56.72 -26.03
N SER A 192 -21.94 55.67 -25.23
CA SER A 192 -22.61 54.47 -25.70
C SER A 192 -23.42 53.82 -24.58
N ARG A 193 -24.65 53.53 -24.98
CA ARG A 193 -25.79 52.97 -24.26
C ARG A 193 -25.57 51.46 -24.16
N TYR A 194 -25.87 50.87 -23.00
CA TYR A 194 -26.28 49.47 -22.72
C TYR A 194 -25.71 49.00 -21.37
N GLY A 195 -26.62 48.66 -20.46
CA GLY A 195 -26.31 48.23 -19.11
C GLY A 195 -25.87 46.77 -19.07
N HIS A 196 -24.76 46.51 -18.40
CA HIS A 196 -24.36 45.16 -18.00
C HIS A 196 -23.80 45.22 -16.57
N THR A 197 -24.47 44.51 -15.68
CA THR A 197 -24.01 44.14 -14.34
C THR A 197 -22.68 43.36 -14.43
N PRO A 198 -21.69 43.60 -13.55
CA PRO A 198 -20.49 42.78 -13.51
C PRO A 198 -20.83 41.35 -13.05
N PRO A 199 -20.20 40.30 -13.62
CA PRO A 199 -20.50 38.92 -13.26
C PRO A 199 -19.92 38.57 -11.88
N SER A 200 -20.68 37.82 -11.08
CA SER A 200 -20.21 37.18 -9.85
C SER A 200 -19.02 36.25 -10.13
N PRO A 201 -18.09 36.06 -9.18
CA PRO A 201 -17.00 35.10 -9.32
C PRO A 201 -17.58 33.67 -9.42
N GLN A 202 -17.53 33.09 -10.61
CA GLN A 202 -17.86 31.69 -10.84
C GLN A 202 -16.68 30.83 -10.36
N PHE A 203 -16.91 30.07 -9.29
CA PHE A 203 -16.02 28.98 -8.93
C PHE A 203 -16.18 27.86 -9.97
N PRO A 204 -15.06 27.24 -10.43
CA PRO A 204 -15.14 26.13 -11.36
C PRO A 204 -15.86 24.95 -10.70
N ALA A 205 -16.84 24.37 -11.41
CA ALA A 205 -17.57 23.20 -10.94
C ALA A 205 -16.61 22.01 -10.74
N PRO A 206 -16.85 21.15 -9.72
CA PRO A 206 -15.99 20.01 -9.46
C PRO A 206 -16.01 19.03 -10.64
N PRO A 207 -14.88 18.40 -10.99
CA PRO A 207 -14.83 17.40 -12.04
C PRO A 207 -15.73 16.21 -11.68
N GLN A 208 -16.64 15.86 -12.59
CA GLN A 208 -17.43 14.64 -12.49
C GLN A 208 -16.55 13.44 -12.85
N PHE A 209 -16.15 12.68 -11.84
CA PHE A 209 -15.49 11.39 -12.04
C PHE A 209 -16.55 10.28 -12.18
N PRO A 210 -16.37 9.29 -13.08
CA PRO A 210 -17.27 8.15 -13.19
C PRO A 210 -17.25 7.31 -11.90
N MET A 211 -18.44 6.94 -11.43
CA MET A 211 -18.66 6.11 -10.24
C MET A 211 -17.85 4.81 -10.33
N THR A 212 -17.04 4.54 -9.30
CA THR A 212 -16.43 3.23 -9.09
C THR A 212 -17.48 2.22 -8.60
N PRO A 213 -17.39 0.92 -8.96
CA PRO A 213 -18.33 -0.08 -8.47
C PRO A 213 -18.16 -0.27 -6.95
N GLN A 214 -19.26 -0.14 -6.21
CA GLN A 214 -19.34 -0.41 -4.77
C GLN A 214 -19.17 -1.91 -4.51
N PHE A 215 -18.16 -2.28 -3.71
CA PHE A 215 -18.15 -3.56 -3.02
C PHE A 215 -18.94 -3.43 -1.70
N PRO A 216 -19.81 -4.39 -1.33
CA PRO A 216 -20.59 -4.29 -0.11
C PRO A 216 -19.69 -4.44 1.13
N MET A 217 -19.63 -3.43 1.99
CA MET A 217 -19.06 -3.55 3.33
C MET A 217 -20.15 -3.99 4.32
N THR A 218 -19.91 -5.10 5.01
CA THR A 218 -20.65 -5.52 6.21
C THR A 218 -20.26 -4.63 7.41
N PRO A 219 -21.19 -4.27 8.32
CA PRO A 219 -20.87 -3.40 9.44
C PRO A 219 -20.08 -4.15 10.53
N ALA A 220 -18.94 -3.57 10.94
CA ALA A 220 -18.12 -4.05 12.04
C ALA A 220 -18.60 -3.47 13.38
N SER A 221 -18.83 -4.37 14.34
CA SER A 221 -19.18 -4.07 15.73
C SER A 221 -18.03 -3.39 16.45
N SER A 222 -18.32 -2.28 17.13
CA SER A 222 -17.40 -1.50 17.94
C SER A 222 -17.01 -2.24 19.23
N LYS A 223 -15.73 -2.58 19.38
CA LYS A 223 -15.10 -2.84 20.69
C LYS A 223 -13.66 -2.35 20.65
N ALA A 224 -13.29 -1.52 21.62
CA ALA A 224 -11.97 -0.93 21.76
C ALA A 224 -10.88 -2.01 21.98
N PRO A 225 -9.63 -1.79 21.49
CA PRO A 225 -8.55 -2.75 21.68
C PRO A 225 -7.93 -2.62 23.10
N PRO A 226 -7.52 -3.74 23.73
CA PRO A 226 -6.79 -3.71 25.00
C PRO A 226 -5.33 -3.25 24.80
N PRO A 227 -4.64 -2.82 25.88
CA PRO A 227 -3.25 -2.36 25.81
C PRO A 227 -2.28 -3.52 25.51
N MET A 228 -1.28 -3.26 24.67
CA MET A 228 -0.35 -4.27 24.15
C MET A 228 0.70 -4.68 25.20
N PRO A 229 0.94 -5.99 25.43
CA PRO A 229 2.15 -6.45 26.08
C PRO A 229 3.34 -6.36 25.12
N HIS A 230 4.50 -5.98 25.66
CA HIS A 230 5.78 -5.96 24.98
C HIS A 230 6.08 -7.35 24.38
N MET A 231 6.28 -7.44 23.06
CA MET A 231 6.39 -8.72 22.36
C MET A 231 7.84 -9.23 22.36
N PRO A 232 8.07 -10.52 22.61
CA PRO A 232 9.40 -11.14 22.55
C PRO A 232 9.93 -11.17 21.10
N PRO A 233 11.27 -11.32 20.91
CA PRO A 233 11.89 -11.43 19.60
C PRO A 233 11.31 -12.61 18.78
N PRO A 234 11.39 -12.56 17.44
CA PRO A 234 10.83 -13.61 16.58
C PRO A 234 11.45 -14.97 16.91
N PRO A 235 10.65 -16.06 16.86
CA PRO A 235 11.15 -17.40 17.14
C PRO A 235 12.25 -17.79 16.13
N PRO A 236 13.27 -18.56 16.57
CA PRO A 236 14.24 -19.15 15.65
C PRO A 236 13.53 -20.04 14.63
N PRO A 237 14.12 -20.25 13.43
CA PRO A 237 13.50 -21.04 12.37
C PRO A 237 13.11 -22.43 12.91
N PRO A 238 11.90 -22.94 12.57
CA PRO A 238 11.48 -24.24 13.06
C PRO A 238 12.43 -25.32 12.56
N HIS A 239 12.76 -26.23 13.47
CA HIS A 239 13.44 -27.48 13.20
C HIS A 239 12.90 -28.11 11.91
N VAL A 240 13.80 -28.51 11.03
CA VAL A 240 13.56 -29.12 9.72
C VAL A 240 12.35 -30.05 9.80
N ALA A 241 11.23 -29.66 9.18
CA ALA A 241 10.12 -30.56 8.98
C ALA A 241 10.67 -31.77 8.24
N HIS A 242 10.56 -32.96 8.84
CA HIS A 242 10.98 -34.18 8.19
C HIS A 242 10.12 -34.33 6.93
N TRP A 243 10.71 -34.06 5.77
CA TRP A 243 10.05 -34.36 4.51
C TRP A 243 10.01 -35.87 4.42
N GLN A 244 8.80 -36.42 4.39
CA GLN A 244 8.59 -37.86 4.37
C GLN A 244 9.22 -38.41 3.08
N THR A 245 10.36 -39.07 3.20
CA THR A 245 10.79 -40.04 2.20
C THR A 245 9.95 -41.29 2.39
N PRO A 246 9.35 -41.85 1.33
CA PRO A 246 8.64 -43.11 1.46
C PRO A 246 9.62 -44.22 1.88
N PRO A 247 9.22 -45.15 2.75
CA PRO A 247 10.08 -46.25 3.18
C PRO A 247 10.46 -47.13 1.97
N PRO A 248 11.67 -47.72 1.97
CA PRO A 248 12.08 -48.63 0.91
C PRO A 248 11.07 -49.77 0.77
N SER A 249 10.70 -50.10 -0.46
CA SER A 249 9.80 -51.24 -0.72
C SER A 249 10.46 -52.54 -0.25
N PRO A 250 9.73 -53.44 0.43
CA PRO A 250 10.29 -54.70 0.92
C PRO A 250 10.74 -55.62 -0.25
N PRO A 251 11.71 -56.52 0.02
CA PRO A 251 12.37 -57.37 -0.98
C PRO A 251 11.43 -58.34 -1.70
#